data_AF-A0A5J9T007-F1
#
_entry.id   AF-A0A5J9T007-F1
#
_cell.length_a   1.000
_cell.length_b   1.000
_cell.length_c   1.000
_cell.angle_alpha   90.00
_cell.angle_beta   90.00
_cell.angle_gamma   90.00
#
_symmetry.space_group_name_H-M   'P 1'
#
loop_
_entity.id
_entity.type
_entity.pdbx_description
1 polymer ?
#
loop_
_entity_poly.entity_id
_entity_poly.type
_entity_poly.pdbx_seq_one_letter_code
_entity_poly.pdbx_strand_id
1 'polypeptide(L)'
;MAGAFARMLVACTAAASTSAPNPTTRGRDPLTRRLRGLPLVPLAVSNRHGLGIRGAPLSTSASHHQGLNSRIRFAAAEGMAAEASSASSAAEAKPFAVLFVCLGNICRSPAAEAVFRNLVSKRGLDSKFHIDSAGTIGYHEGNKADSRMRSASKKRGIEVTSISRPIKPSDFRDFDLILAMDRQNYEDILDAFERWRHKEPLPESAPNKVKLMCSYCKRHTESEVPDPYYGGPQGFEKVLDLLEDACDSLLDSIVADNAHISA
;
A
#
# COMPACT_ATOMS: atom_id res chain seq x y z
N MET A 1 -37.13 -1.59 -58.55
CA MET A 1 -36.75 -2.37 -57.36
C MET A 1 -35.89 -3.53 -57.80
N ALA A 2 -34.71 -3.68 -57.18
CA ALA A 2 -33.74 -4.79 -57.24
C ALA A 2 -33.27 -5.26 -58.65
N GLY A 3 -31.99 -5.35 -59.00
CA GLY A 3 -30.78 -5.54 -58.19
C GLY A 3 -29.93 -6.55 -58.97
N ALA A 4 -28.80 -6.07 -59.49
CA ALA A 4 -28.00 -6.69 -60.55
C ALA A 4 -26.76 -7.46 -60.04
N PHE A 5 -26.08 -8.11 -61.00
CA PHE A 5 -24.70 -8.66 -61.01
C PHE A 5 -24.53 -10.11 -60.49
N ALA A 6 -24.43 -11.14 -61.35
CA ALA A 6 -23.38 -11.50 -62.33
C ALA A 6 -22.05 -11.96 -61.66
N ARG A 7 -21.84 -13.28 -61.58
CA ARG A 7 -20.92 -14.10 -62.43
C ARG A 7 -19.42 -13.83 -62.18
N MET A 8 -18.68 -14.87 -61.78
CA MET A 8 -17.77 -15.64 -62.65
C MET A 8 -16.63 -16.29 -61.86
N LEU A 9 -16.58 -17.63 -61.91
CA LEU A 9 -15.43 -18.47 -61.57
C LEU A 9 -14.34 -18.30 -62.63
N VAL A 10 -13.09 -18.14 -62.22
CA VAL A 10 -11.90 -18.51 -63.01
C VAL A 10 -10.83 -19.06 -62.05
N ALA A 11 -10.38 -20.28 -62.33
CA ALA A 11 -9.15 -20.85 -61.82
C ALA A 11 -8.19 -21.01 -63.00
N CYS A 12 -6.91 -20.63 -62.85
CA CYS A 12 -5.82 -21.22 -63.63
C CYS A 12 -4.42 -20.87 -63.07
N THR A 13 -3.65 -21.93 -62.81
CA THR A 13 -2.22 -22.15 -63.09
C THR A 13 -1.07 -21.43 -62.36
N ALA A 14 -0.08 -22.27 -62.07
CA ALA A 14 1.19 -22.08 -61.37
C ALA A 14 2.28 -21.35 -62.16
N ALA A 15 3.25 -20.78 -61.42
CA ALA A 15 4.63 -20.64 -61.85
C ALA A 15 5.57 -20.62 -60.62
N ALA A 16 6.67 -21.35 -60.73
CA ALA A 16 7.74 -21.48 -59.75
C ALA A 16 8.77 -20.34 -59.87
N SER A 17 9.42 -19.96 -58.78
CA SER A 17 10.72 -19.28 -58.82
C SER A 17 11.57 -19.53 -57.56
N THR A 18 12.63 -20.33 -57.78
CA THR A 18 14.02 -20.13 -57.35
C THR A 18 14.37 -19.80 -55.89
N SER A 19 15.03 -20.78 -55.27
CA SER A 19 16.00 -20.71 -54.17
C SER A 19 17.25 -19.87 -54.48
N ALA A 20 17.75 -19.11 -53.49
CA ALA A 20 19.17 -19.07 -53.11
C ALA A 20 19.38 -18.43 -51.71
N PRO A 21 20.36 -18.88 -50.90
CA PRO A 21 20.51 -18.56 -49.47
C PRO A 21 21.70 -17.61 -49.17
N ASN A 22 21.73 -16.99 -47.98
CA ASN A 22 22.98 -16.55 -47.29
C ASN A 22 22.72 -15.90 -45.92
N PRO A 23 23.71 -15.75 -45.00
CA PRO A 23 24.70 -16.73 -44.52
C PRO A 23 24.70 -16.86 -42.97
N THR A 24 25.12 -18.04 -42.53
CA THR A 24 25.92 -18.40 -41.34
C THR A 24 26.18 -17.39 -40.20
N THR A 25 25.80 -17.86 -39.01
CA THR A 25 26.48 -17.78 -37.71
C THR A 25 28.01 -17.57 -37.70
N ARG A 26 28.48 -16.60 -36.91
CA ARG A 26 29.73 -16.55 -36.09
C ARG A 26 29.49 -15.42 -35.07
N GLY A 27 29.37 -15.61 -33.76
CA GLY A 27 30.29 -16.29 -32.86
C GLY A 27 31.35 -15.31 -32.36
N ARG A 28 31.13 -14.70 -31.18
CA ARG A 28 32.12 -14.36 -30.12
C ARG A 28 31.57 -13.34 -29.12
N ASP A 29 31.00 -13.85 -28.04
CA ASP A 29 31.35 -13.35 -26.70
C ASP A 29 32.71 -13.99 -26.32
N PRO A 30 33.62 -13.26 -25.67
CA PRO A 30 33.77 -13.54 -24.25
C PRO A 30 34.01 -12.30 -23.37
N LEU A 31 33.12 -12.14 -22.41
CA LEU A 31 33.38 -11.55 -21.09
C LEU A 31 34.55 -12.26 -20.40
N THR A 32 35.75 -11.73 -20.55
CA THR A 32 36.84 -11.94 -19.58
C THR A 32 37.64 -10.66 -19.40
N ARG A 33 37.22 -9.80 -18.45
CA ARG A 33 38.12 -8.81 -17.84
C ARG A 33 38.07 -8.92 -16.32
N ARG A 34 38.92 -9.82 -15.85
CA ARG A 34 39.75 -9.75 -14.64
C ARG A 34 39.27 -8.80 -13.53
N LEU A 35 38.77 -9.42 -12.47
CA LEU A 35 38.95 -9.01 -11.08
C LEU A 35 40.42 -8.63 -10.82
N ARG A 36 40.66 -7.39 -10.40
CA ARG A 36 41.87 -7.00 -9.68
C ARG A 36 41.53 -5.98 -8.59
N GLY A 37 41.62 -6.46 -7.34
CA GLY A 37 42.23 -5.78 -6.20
C GLY A 37 41.71 -4.40 -5.81
N LEU A 38 40.81 -4.36 -4.84
CA LEU A 38 40.69 -3.25 -3.90
C LEU A 38 41.36 -3.67 -2.58
N PRO A 39 42.21 -2.83 -1.96
CA PRO A 39 42.85 -3.16 -0.70
C PRO A 39 41.87 -3.01 0.48
N LEU A 40 41.94 -4.00 1.37
CA LEU A 40 41.31 -4.02 2.69
C LEU A 40 41.84 -2.86 3.56
N VAL A 41 40.94 -2.03 4.08
CA VAL A 41 41.24 -1.07 5.15
C VAL A 41 40.85 -1.72 6.48
N PRO A 42 41.74 -1.79 7.49
CA PRO A 42 41.42 -2.44 8.75
C PRO A 42 40.59 -1.53 9.66
N LEU A 43 39.64 -2.16 10.37
CA LEU A 43 38.91 -1.59 11.49
C LEU A 43 39.87 -1.18 12.61
N ALA A 44 39.83 0.09 13.03
CA ALA A 44 40.38 0.53 14.29
C ALA A 44 39.32 0.41 15.39
N VAL A 45 39.47 -0.63 16.23
CA VAL A 45 38.82 -0.74 17.54
C VAL A 45 39.54 0.20 18.49
N SER A 46 38.84 1.19 19.04
CA SER A 46 39.35 1.97 20.18
C SER A 46 38.51 1.67 21.41
N ASN A 47 39.07 0.82 22.27
CA ASN A 47 38.65 0.62 23.64
C ASN A 47 39.22 1.78 24.48
N ARG A 48 38.37 2.53 25.18
CA ARG A 48 38.80 3.30 26.35
C ARG A 48 37.89 3.00 27.53
N HIS A 49 38.50 2.36 28.51
CA HIS A 49 38.05 2.29 29.89
C HIS A 49 38.21 3.64 30.60
N GLY A 50 37.31 3.91 31.55
CA GLY A 50 37.73 4.32 32.88
C GLY A 50 37.17 5.63 33.42
N LEU A 51 36.62 5.50 34.65
CA LEU A 51 36.36 6.52 35.69
C LEU A 51 35.09 7.37 35.49
N GLY A 52 34.15 7.52 36.42
CA GLY A 52 34.11 7.19 37.84
C GLY A 52 33.59 8.39 38.64
N ILE A 53 32.67 8.13 39.58
CA ILE A 53 32.38 8.89 40.83
C ILE A 53 31.12 9.80 40.87
N ARG A 54 30.09 9.24 41.52
CA ARG A 54 29.24 9.71 42.65
C ARG A 54 28.94 11.21 42.85
N GLY A 55 27.67 11.51 43.17
CA GLY A 55 27.31 12.55 44.16
C GLY A 55 25.91 13.15 43.99
N ALA A 56 24.92 12.65 44.73
CA ALA A 56 23.71 13.40 45.12
C ALA A 56 24.05 14.33 46.32
N PRO A 57 23.21 15.33 46.67
CA PRO A 57 22.16 15.04 47.66
C PRO A 57 20.83 15.83 47.52
N LEU A 58 19.88 15.38 48.33
CA LEU A 58 18.56 15.95 48.65
C LEU A 58 18.63 17.23 49.53
N SER A 59 17.59 18.06 49.46
CA SER A 59 16.98 18.76 50.63
C SER A 59 15.52 19.10 50.29
N THR A 60 14.48 18.48 50.87
CA THR A 60 13.81 18.80 52.15
C THR A 60 13.54 20.28 52.42
N SER A 61 12.27 20.68 52.39
CA SER A 61 11.65 21.47 53.46
C SER A 61 10.12 21.46 53.33
N ALA A 62 9.46 20.91 54.34
CA ALA A 62 8.04 21.07 54.62
C ALA A 62 7.85 22.22 55.62
N SER A 63 6.75 22.97 55.49
CA SER A 63 6.11 23.72 56.58
C SER A 63 4.63 23.88 56.21
N HIS A 64 3.70 23.23 56.92
CA HIS A 64 3.02 23.73 58.12
C HIS A 64 2.34 25.10 57.92
N HIS A 65 1.01 25.09 57.77
CA HIS A 65 0.14 25.96 58.58
C HIS A 65 -1.27 25.37 58.72
N GLN A 66 -1.76 25.45 59.95
CA GLN A 66 -2.99 24.87 60.49
C GLN A 66 -4.20 25.79 60.29
N GLY A 67 -5.39 25.18 60.28
CA GLY A 67 -6.58 25.66 61.00
C GLY A 67 -7.53 26.62 60.26
N LEU A 68 -8.80 26.23 60.11
CA LEU A 68 -9.85 26.46 61.10
C LEU A 68 -11.20 25.87 60.63
N ASN A 69 -11.96 25.34 61.58
CA ASN A 69 -13.35 24.91 61.43
C ASN A 69 -14.31 26.10 61.37
N SER A 70 -15.40 25.99 60.60
CA SER A 70 -16.74 26.39 61.08
C SER A 70 -17.86 25.89 60.16
N ARG A 71 -18.73 25.07 60.75
CA ARG A 71 -20.09 24.70 60.31
C ARG A 71 -20.94 25.96 60.11
N ILE A 72 -21.89 26.00 59.16
CA ILE A 72 -23.32 26.41 59.31
C ILE A 72 -24.14 25.83 58.13
N ARG A 73 -25.41 25.52 58.41
CA ARG A 73 -26.42 24.70 57.73
C ARG A 73 -27.33 25.47 56.73
N PHE A 74 -28.20 24.68 56.07
CA PHE A 74 -29.42 25.01 55.29
C PHE A 74 -29.16 25.55 53.86
N ALA A 75 -29.93 25.25 52.82
CA ALA A 75 -31.32 24.82 52.69
C ALA A 75 -31.51 23.97 51.42
N ALA A 76 -32.60 23.20 51.40
CA ALA A 76 -33.12 22.53 50.22
C ALA A 76 -33.47 23.55 49.12
N ALA A 77 -33.07 23.23 47.89
CA ALA A 77 -33.62 23.81 46.67
C ALA A 77 -33.70 22.69 45.64
N GLU A 78 -34.92 22.19 45.46
CA GLU A 78 -35.32 21.46 44.25
C GLU A 78 -35.15 22.42 43.08
N GLY A 79 -34.26 22.05 42.16
CA GLY A 79 -33.96 22.81 40.96
C GLY A 79 -33.55 21.83 39.87
N MET A 80 -34.38 21.76 38.84
CA MET A 80 -34.20 20.99 37.61
C MET A 80 -32.77 21.13 37.07
N ALA A 81 -31.96 20.08 37.22
CA ALA A 81 -30.69 19.93 36.55
C ALA A 81 -30.86 18.92 35.42
N ALA A 82 -30.98 19.48 34.22
CA ALA A 82 -30.41 19.01 32.97
C ALA A 82 -29.99 17.53 32.93
N GLU A 83 -30.74 16.77 32.14
CA GLU A 83 -30.28 15.78 31.16
C GLU A 83 -28.76 15.55 31.13
N ALA A 84 -28.28 14.78 32.12
CA ALA A 84 -26.90 14.35 32.18
C ALA A 84 -26.79 12.94 31.57
N SER A 85 -26.20 12.92 30.38
CA SER A 85 -25.29 11.86 29.94
C SER A 85 -25.90 10.47 29.68
N SER A 86 -26.58 10.32 28.55
CA SER A 86 -26.69 9.02 27.85
C SER A 86 -25.62 8.83 26.76
N ALA A 87 -24.51 9.57 26.84
CA ALA A 87 -23.30 9.26 26.08
C ALA A 87 -22.41 8.32 26.89
N SER A 88 -22.47 7.02 26.61
CA SER A 88 -21.28 6.16 26.49
C SER A 88 -21.69 4.69 26.33
N SER A 89 -21.58 4.22 25.09
CA SER A 89 -20.85 3.01 24.68
C SER A 89 -21.48 2.32 23.46
N ALA A 90 -21.73 3.09 22.39
CA ALA A 90 -21.51 2.51 21.08
C ALA A 90 -19.98 2.33 20.98
N ALA A 91 -19.50 1.10 21.13
CA ALA A 91 -18.10 0.77 20.90
C ALA A 91 -17.67 1.43 19.58
N GLU A 92 -16.66 2.31 19.61
CA GLU A 92 -16.10 2.88 18.39
C GLU A 92 -15.74 1.71 17.47
N ALA A 93 -16.50 1.55 16.38
CA ALA A 93 -16.27 0.48 15.43
C ALA A 93 -14.86 0.65 14.86
N LYS A 94 -14.05 -0.42 14.91
CA LYS A 94 -12.69 -0.44 14.38
C LYS A 94 -12.71 0.10 12.93
N PRO A 95 -11.81 1.02 12.55
CA PRO A 95 -11.68 1.46 11.17
C PRO A 95 -11.40 0.28 10.22
N PHE A 96 -12.06 0.27 9.06
CA PHE A 96 -11.85 -0.74 8.04
C PHE A 96 -10.47 -0.58 7.41
N ALA A 97 -9.67 -1.63 7.50
CA ALA A 97 -8.26 -1.58 7.16
C ALA A 97 -7.98 -2.14 5.75
N VAL A 98 -7.44 -1.30 4.86
CA VAL A 98 -7.08 -1.65 3.48
C VAL A 98 -5.57 -1.52 3.28
N LEU A 99 -4.95 -2.59 2.77
CA LEU A 99 -3.52 -2.63 2.43
C LEU A 99 -3.33 -2.78 0.92
N PHE A 100 -2.60 -1.85 0.31
CA PHE A 100 -2.20 -1.95 -1.10
C PHE A 100 -0.80 -2.56 -1.22
N VAL A 101 -0.62 -3.58 -2.06
CA VAL A 101 0.65 -4.33 -2.16
C VAL A 101 1.14 -4.41 -3.59
N CYS A 102 2.38 -3.98 -3.82
CA CYS A 102 3.10 -4.21 -5.06
C CYS A 102 4.46 -4.87 -4.80
N LEU A 103 5.32 -5.01 -5.80
CA LEU A 103 6.66 -5.57 -5.60
C LEU A 103 7.50 -4.73 -4.62
N GLY A 104 7.90 -3.52 -5.02
CA GLY A 104 8.88 -2.71 -4.28
C GLY A 104 8.32 -1.61 -3.38
N ASN A 105 7.01 -1.40 -3.35
CA ASN A 105 6.34 -0.34 -2.58
C ASN A 105 6.91 1.08 -2.79
N ILE A 106 7.25 1.41 -4.03
CA ILE A 106 7.70 2.75 -4.41
C ILE A 106 6.88 3.37 -5.54
N CYS A 107 6.16 2.59 -6.35
CA CYS A 107 5.39 3.09 -7.49
C CYS A 107 3.89 2.85 -7.33
N ARG A 108 3.44 1.61 -7.58
CA ARG A 108 2.02 1.26 -7.73
C ARG A 108 1.25 1.30 -6.41
N SER A 109 1.69 0.60 -5.38
CA SER A 109 0.97 0.58 -4.10
C SER A 109 0.96 1.92 -3.35
N PRO A 110 2.04 2.74 -3.33
CA PRO A 110 1.96 4.10 -2.80
C PRO A 110 0.96 5.00 -3.55
N ALA A 111 0.89 4.87 -4.87
CA ALA A 111 -0.09 5.61 -5.67
C ALA A 111 -1.52 5.18 -5.33
N ALA A 112 -1.77 3.88 -5.21
CA ALA A 112 -3.08 3.33 -4.86
C ALA A 112 -3.53 3.81 -3.48
N GLU A 113 -2.63 3.79 -2.50
CA GLU A 113 -2.86 4.32 -1.15
C GLU A 113 -3.27 5.79 -1.17
N ALA A 114 -2.53 6.63 -1.92
CA ALA A 114 -2.82 8.05 -2.02
C ALA A 114 -4.13 8.35 -2.76
N VAL A 115 -4.41 7.63 -3.85
CA VAL A 115 -5.66 7.75 -4.62
C VAL A 115 -6.85 7.36 -3.74
N PHE A 116 -6.79 6.20 -3.09
CA PHE A 116 -7.87 5.72 -2.24
C PHE A 116 -8.10 6.64 -1.03
N ARG A 117 -7.02 7.09 -0.36
CA ARG A 117 -7.12 8.07 0.73
C ARG A 117 -7.77 9.36 0.26
N ASN A 118 -7.40 9.88 -0.91
CA ASN A 118 -8.01 11.09 -1.45
C ASN A 118 -9.53 10.93 -1.68
N LEU A 119 -9.98 9.77 -2.15
CA LEU A 119 -11.41 9.47 -2.32
C LEU A 119 -12.14 9.35 -0.98
N VAL A 120 -11.54 8.66 0.00
CA VAL A 120 -12.07 8.55 1.37
C VAL A 120 -12.23 9.94 2.01
N SER A 121 -11.22 10.80 1.91
CA SER A 121 -11.28 12.16 2.45
C SER A 121 -12.34 13.02 1.75
N LYS A 122 -12.48 12.89 0.42
CA LYS A 122 -13.54 13.57 -0.34
C LYS A 122 -14.95 13.19 0.11
N ARG A 123 -15.13 11.98 0.65
CA ARG A 123 -16.41 11.51 1.22
C ARG A 123 -16.53 11.74 2.73
N GLY A 124 -15.52 12.34 3.38
CA GLY A 124 -15.51 12.61 4.82
C GLY A 124 -15.43 11.35 5.69
N LEU A 125 -14.84 10.26 5.17
CA LEU A 125 -14.81 8.95 5.81
C LEU A 125 -13.46 8.64 6.49
N ASP A 126 -12.57 9.63 6.69
CA ASP A 126 -11.20 9.41 7.16
C ASP A 126 -11.10 8.60 8.47
N SER A 127 -12.00 8.85 9.42
CA SER A 127 -12.01 8.15 10.71
C SER A 127 -12.49 6.69 10.61
N LYS A 128 -13.12 6.32 9.49
CA LYS A 128 -13.67 4.98 9.25
C LYS A 128 -12.68 4.05 8.55
N PHE A 129 -11.54 4.56 8.09
CA PHE A 129 -10.58 3.78 7.33
C PHE A 129 -9.18 3.81 7.93
N HIS A 130 -8.51 2.67 7.89
CA HIS A 130 -7.06 2.56 8.06
C HIS A 130 -6.45 2.18 6.70
N ILE A 131 -5.61 3.04 6.14
CA ILE A 131 -5.12 2.90 4.76
C ILE A 131 -3.60 2.91 4.77
N ASP A 132 -3.00 1.86 4.21
CA ASP A 132 -1.55 1.71 4.13
C ASP A 132 -1.11 1.02 2.83
N SER A 133 0.20 1.03 2.55
CA SER A 133 0.80 0.24 1.47
C SER A 133 2.05 -0.52 1.89
N ALA A 134 2.34 -1.60 1.18
CA ALA A 134 3.51 -2.45 1.41
C ALA A 134 4.06 -3.06 0.10
N GLY A 135 5.22 -3.70 0.24
CA GLY A 135 5.98 -4.37 -0.82
C GLY A 135 6.13 -5.86 -0.55
N THR A 136 6.08 -6.72 -1.57
CA THR A 136 6.39 -8.14 -1.41
C THR A 136 7.88 -8.38 -1.13
N ILE A 137 8.74 -7.42 -1.47
CA ILE A 137 10.17 -7.39 -1.13
C ILE A 137 10.53 -6.18 -0.28
N GLY A 138 11.63 -6.28 0.47
CA GLY A 138 12.17 -5.21 1.33
C GLY A 138 13.28 -4.38 0.70
N TYR A 139 13.56 -4.51 -0.61
CA TYR A 139 14.73 -3.87 -1.24
C TYR A 139 14.74 -2.34 -1.14
N HIS A 140 13.55 -1.72 -1.05
CA HIS A 140 13.40 -0.27 -0.98
C HIS A 140 12.95 0.24 0.39
N GLU A 141 12.95 -0.59 1.44
CA GLU A 141 12.47 -0.20 2.77
C GLU A 141 13.07 1.14 3.25
N GLY A 142 12.22 2.02 3.76
CA GLY A 142 12.58 3.36 4.22
C GLY A 142 12.66 4.43 3.11
N ASN A 143 12.62 4.04 1.83
CA ASN A 143 12.65 5.00 0.72
C ASN A 143 11.29 5.67 0.52
N LYS A 144 11.31 6.90 0.00
CA LYS A 144 10.11 7.57 -0.49
C LYS A 144 9.62 6.91 -1.78
N ALA A 145 8.33 7.10 -2.08
CA ALA A 145 7.78 6.75 -3.39
C ALA A 145 8.58 7.39 -4.55
N ASP A 146 8.60 6.70 -5.70
CA ASP A 146 9.29 7.08 -6.93
C ASP A 146 8.89 8.51 -7.34
N SER A 147 9.90 9.33 -7.63
CA SER A 147 9.71 10.74 -7.94
C SER A 147 8.85 10.98 -9.18
N ARG A 148 8.86 10.07 -10.16
CA ARG A 148 8.04 10.15 -11.38
C ARG A 148 6.58 9.88 -11.05
N MET A 149 6.30 8.87 -10.22
CA MET A 149 4.95 8.59 -9.75
C MET A 149 4.41 9.77 -8.93
N ARG A 150 5.18 10.27 -7.97
CA ARG A 150 4.82 11.47 -7.18
C ARG A 150 4.52 12.67 -8.07
N SER A 151 5.31 12.88 -9.13
CA SER A 151 5.11 13.96 -10.09
C SER A 151 3.81 13.78 -10.89
N ALA A 152 3.53 12.57 -11.39
CA ALA A 152 2.30 12.27 -12.11
C ALA A 152 1.05 12.44 -11.21
N SER A 153 1.05 11.86 -10.01
CA SER A 153 -0.05 12.02 -9.05
C SER A 153 -0.31 13.47 -8.66
N LYS A 154 0.76 14.26 -8.47
CA LYS A 154 0.64 15.68 -8.12
C LYS A 154 -0.08 16.50 -9.19
N LYS A 155 0.07 16.17 -10.48
CA LYS A 155 -0.69 16.82 -11.57
C LYS A 155 -2.21 16.60 -11.43
N ARG A 156 -2.62 15.53 -10.76
CA ARG A 156 -4.02 15.19 -10.45
C ARG A 156 -4.47 15.71 -9.08
N GLY A 157 -3.64 16.49 -8.39
CA GLY A 157 -3.93 17.00 -7.05
C GLY A 157 -3.80 15.95 -5.95
N ILE A 158 -3.11 14.83 -6.20
CA ILE A 158 -2.94 13.72 -5.25
C ILE A 158 -1.48 13.72 -4.77
N GLU A 159 -1.29 13.81 -3.46
CA GLU A 159 0.04 13.76 -2.84
C GLU A 159 0.36 12.33 -2.38
N VAL A 160 1.45 11.76 -2.90
CA VAL A 160 1.97 10.45 -2.51
C VAL A 160 3.08 10.65 -1.47
N THR A 161 2.78 10.31 -0.21
CA THR A 161 3.65 10.51 0.96
C THR A 161 4.20 9.21 1.55
N SER A 162 3.82 8.05 1.01
CA SER A 162 4.18 6.74 1.55
C SER A 162 5.70 6.53 1.64
N ILE A 163 6.10 5.83 2.69
CA ILE A 163 7.46 5.33 2.89
C ILE A 163 7.43 3.83 2.69
N SER A 164 8.32 3.34 1.83
CA SER A 164 8.39 1.95 1.44
C SER A 164 8.62 1.06 2.66
N ARG A 165 7.85 -0.02 2.77
CA ARG A 165 8.04 -1.10 3.75
C ARG A 165 7.71 -2.46 3.13
N PRO A 166 8.36 -3.55 3.59
CA PRO A 166 7.90 -4.89 3.23
C PRO A 166 6.57 -5.22 3.91
N ILE A 167 5.81 -6.13 3.31
CA ILE A 167 4.70 -6.80 3.97
C ILE A 167 5.24 -7.63 5.14
N LYS A 168 4.47 -7.72 6.21
CA LYS A 168 4.83 -8.42 7.45
C LYS A 168 3.71 -9.38 7.88
N PRO A 169 4.00 -10.37 8.74
CA PRO A 169 2.98 -11.30 9.24
C PRO A 169 1.79 -10.60 9.91
N SER A 170 2.03 -9.49 10.64
CA SER A 170 0.95 -8.76 11.31
C SER A 170 -0.04 -8.14 10.31
N ASP A 171 0.36 -7.87 9.07
CA ASP A 171 -0.55 -7.32 8.06
C ASP A 171 -1.71 -8.29 7.77
N PHE A 172 -1.47 -9.61 7.85
CA PHE A 172 -2.51 -10.63 7.73
C PHE A 172 -3.46 -10.71 8.93
N ARG A 173 -3.17 -10.00 10.03
CA ARG A 173 -4.07 -9.87 11.18
C ARG A 173 -4.76 -8.51 11.20
N ASP A 174 -4.02 -7.47 10.85
CA ASP A 174 -4.41 -6.09 11.10
C ASP A 174 -5.36 -5.56 10.01
N PHE A 175 -5.18 -6.00 8.75
CA PHE A 175 -5.93 -5.52 7.58
C PHE A 175 -7.13 -6.41 7.24
N ASP A 176 -8.25 -5.79 6.88
CA ASP A 176 -9.49 -6.46 6.49
C ASP A 176 -9.49 -6.82 5.00
N LEU A 177 -8.73 -6.07 4.18
CA LEU A 177 -8.56 -6.29 2.75
C LEU A 177 -7.10 -6.04 2.31
N ILE A 178 -6.55 -6.93 1.49
CA ILE A 178 -5.20 -6.82 0.92
C ILE A 178 -5.31 -6.84 -0.61
N LEU A 179 -4.82 -5.80 -1.27
CA LEU A 179 -4.98 -5.57 -2.71
C LEU A 179 -3.65 -5.67 -3.43
N ALA A 180 -3.46 -6.76 -4.18
CA ALA A 180 -2.31 -7.00 -5.02
C ALA A 180 -2.40 -6.24 -6.35
N MET A 181 -1.32 -5.57 -6.76
CA MET A 181 -1.30 -4.81 -8.01
C MET A 181 -1.28 -5.68 -9.26
N ASP A 182 -0.66 -6.85 -9.21
CA ASP A 182 -0.62 -7.83 -10.30
C ASP A 182 -0.70 -9.27 -9.76
N ARG A 183 -0.79 -10.28 -10.66
CA ARG A 183 -0.88 -11.69 -10.26
C ARG A 183 0.38 -12.19 -9.57
N GLN A 184 1.57 -11.69 -9.94
CA GLN A 184 2.80 -12.08 -9.27
C GLN A 184 2.79 -11.62 -7.80
N ASN A 185 2.34 -10.39 -7.54
CA ASN A 185 2.21 -9.86 -6.19
C ASN A 185 1.15 -10.64 -5.41
N TYR A 186 0.05 -11.05 -6.06
CA TYR A 186 -0.94 -11.91 -5.44
C TYR A 186 -0.33 -13.24 -4.97
N GLU A 187 0.40 -13.92 -5.85
CA GLU A 187 1.09 -15.18 -5.55
C GLU A 187 2.15 -15.00 -4.44
N ASP A 188 2.99 -13.96 -4.53
CA ASP A 188 4.01 -13.66 -3.53
C ASP A 188 3.42 -13.43 -2.13
N ILE A 189 2.25 -12.79 -2.04
CA ILE A 189 1.53 -12.55 -0.78
C ILE A 189 1.05 -13.88 -0.20
N LEU A 190 0.46 -14.75 -1.01
CA LEU A 190 0.00 -16.06 -0.56
C LEU A 190 1.18 -16.95 -0.13
N ASP A 191 2.28 -16.95 -0.88
CA ASP A 191 3.49 -17.66 -0.51
C ASP A 191 4.10 -17.11 0.79
N ALA A 192 4.02 -15.80 1.02
CA ALA A 192 4.43 -15.19 2.28
C ALA A 192 3.57 -15.66 3.45
N PHE A 193 2.24 -15.71 3.27
CA PHE A 193 1.32 -16.24 4.26
C PHE A 193 1.64 -17.70 4.61
N GLU A 194 1.81 -18.56 3.60
CA GLU A 194 2.16 -19.97 3.80
C GLU A 194 3.47 -20.14 4.58
N ARG A 195 4.49 -19.34 4.27
CA ARG A 195 5.76 -19.37 5.02
C ARG A 195 5.63 -18.92 6.47
N TRP A 196 4.74 -17.97 6.77
CA TRP A 196 4.60 -17.39 8.11
C TRP A 196 3.61 -18.12 9.00
N ARG A 197 2.53 -18.71 8.46
CA ARG A 197 1.56 -19.48 9.25
C ARG A 197 2.19 -20.70 9.94
N HIS A 198 3.32 -21.19 9.43
CA HIS A 198 4.12 -22.24 10.06
C HIS A 198 5.03 -21.75 11.19
N LYS A 199 5.22 -20.44 11.34
CA LYS A 199 6.13 -19.82 12.32
C LYS A 199 5.39 -19.11 13.45
N GLU A 200 4.24 -18.52 13.16
CA GLU A 200 3.41 -17.85 14.16
C GLU A 200 1.90 -17.98 13.84
N PRO A 201 1.01 -17.81 14.84
CA PRO A 201 -0.43 -17.91 14.62
C PRO A 201 -0.94 -16.81 13.69
N LEU A 202 -1.44 -17.19 12.52
CA LEU A 202 -2.13 -16.31 11.58
C LEU A 202 -3.56 -16.83 11.33
N PRO A 203 -4.53 -15.95 11.03
CA PRO A 203 -5.90 -16.38 10.74
C PRO A 203 -5.94 -17.26 9.49
N GLU A 204 -6.56 -18.44 9.57
CA GLU A 204 -6.71 -19.36 8.43
C GLU A 204 -7.48 -18.73 7.26
N SER A 205 -8.37 -17.77 7.56
CA SER A 205 -9.13 -17.02 6.57
C SER A 205 -8.36 -15.86 5.92
N ALA A 206 -7.12 -15.57 6.34
CA ALA A 206 -6.36 -14.43 5.83
C ALA A 206 -6.08 -14.46 4.32
N PRO A 207 -5.93 -15.60 3.63
CA PRO A 207 -5.85 -15.64 2.17
C PRO A 207 -7.12 -15.13 1.47
N ASN A 208 -8.31 -15.30 2.10
CA ASN A 208 -9.60 -14.97 1.46
C ASN A 208 -9.79 -13.47 1.23
N LYS A 209 -9.10 -12.64 2.01
CA LYS A 209 -9.09 -11.18 1.89
C LYS A 209 -8.01 -10.65 0.94
N VAL A 210 -7.20 -11.50 0.33
CA VAL A 210 -6.28 -11.08 -0.73
C VAL A 210 -7.04 -11.05 -2.05
N LYS A 211 -7.04 -9.92 -2.76
CA LYS A 211 -7.69 -9.71 -4.06
C LYS A 211 -6.77 -8.95 -5.01
N LEU A 212 -7.05 -9.02 -6.31
CA LEU A 212 -6.36 -8.20 -7.31
C LEU A 212 -6.98 -6.80 -7.35
N MET A 213 -6.17 -5.75 -7.44
CA MET A 213 -6.65 -4.37 -7.52
C MET A 213 -7.63 -4.18 -8.69
N CYS A 214 -7.26 -4.70 -9.86
CA CYS A 214 -8.07 -4.59 -11.07
C CYS A 214 -9.37 -5.41 -11.04
N SER A 215 -9.62 -6.27 -10.05
CA SER A 215 -10.95 -6.89 -9.91
C SER A 215 -12.04 -5.87 -9.54
N TYR A 216 -11.64 -4.66 -9.14
CA TYR A 216 -12.55 -3.56 -8.84
C TYR A 216 -12.68 -2.55 -10.01
N CYS A 217 -11.92 -2.69 -11.11
CA CYS A 217 -12.08 -1.83 -12.28
C CYS A 217 -13.48 -1.99 -12.89
N LYS A 218 -14.13 -0.86 -13.22
CA LYS A 218 -15.45 -0.85 -13.90
C LYS A 218 -15.35 -0.27 -15.31
N ARG A 219 -14.48 0.72 -15.53
CA ARG A 219 -14.28 1.40 -16.81
C ARG A 219 -13.16 0.76 -17.64
N HIS A 220 -12.25 0.07 -16.98
CA HIS A 220 -11.09 -0.59 -17.56
C HIS A 220 -11.24 -2.12 -17.54
N THR A 221 -10.65 -2.79 -18.54
CA THR A 221 -10.76 -4.25 -18.72
C THR A 221 -9.47 -5.00 -18.41
N GLU A 222 -8.42 -4.26 -18.06
CA GLU A 222 -7.14 -4.82 -17.64
C GLU A 222 -7.30 -5.65 -16.37
N SER A 223 -6.59 -6.79 -16.31
CA SER A 223 -6.60 -7.69 -15.15
C SER A 223 -5.57 -7.32 -14.09
N GLU A 224 -4.62 -6.46 -14.41
CA GLU A 224 -3.46 -6.12 -13.58
C GLU A 224 -3.06 -4.65 -13.77
N VAL A 225 -2.48 -4.06 -12.73
CA VAL A 225 -1.86 -2.74 -12.78
C VAL A 225 -0.41 -2.90 -13.27
N PRO A 226 -0.09 -2.48 -14.51
CA PRO A 226 1.21 -2.72 -15.12
C PRO A 226 2.31 -1.98 -14.36
N ASP A 227 3.51 -2.57 -14.29
CA ASP A 227 4.64 -1.88 -13.68
C ASP A 227 5.10 -0.70 -14.57
N PRO A 228 5.02 0.56 -14.10
CA PRO A 228 5.34 1.72 -14.93
C PRO A 228 6.85 1.94 -15.06
N TYR A 229 7.68 1.21 -14.31
CA TYR A 229 9.10 1.51 -14.16
C TYR A 229 9.86 1.54 -15.49
N TYR A 230 9.43 0.73 -16.46
CA TYR A 230 10.04 0.61 -17.79
C TYR A 230 9.22 1.27 -18.93
N GLY A 231 8.06 1.87 -18.63
CA GLY A 231 7.08 2.34 -19.63
C GLY A 231 7.16 3.84 -19.99
N GLY A 232 8.14 4.57 -19.48
CA GLY A 232 8.21 6.02 -19.66
C GLY A 232 7.06 6.79 -18.99
N PRO A 233 6.87 8.09 -19.27
CA PRO A 233 5.88 8.94 -18.59
C PRO A 233 4.43 8.46 -18.74
N GLN A 234 4.07 7.91 -19.90
CA GLN A 234 2.71 7.43 -20.19
C GLN A 234 2.32 6.21 -19.33
N GLY A 235 3.30 5.39 -18.94
CA GLY A 235 3.07 4.26 -18.03
C GLY A 235 2.54 4.70 -16.67
N PHE A 236 3.04 5.82 -16.14
CA PHE A 236 2.56 6.35 -14.85
C PHE A 236 1.12 6.87 -14.93
N GLU A 237 0.77 7.55 -16.02
CA GLU A 237 -0.61 8.02 -16.23
C GLU A 237 -1.57 6.84 -16.36
N LYS A 238 -1.19 5.80 -17.13
CA LYS A 238 -2.01 4.59 -17.26
C LYS A 238 -2.25 3.89 -15.92
N VAL A 239 -1.22 3.81 -15.07
CA VAL A 239 -1.37 3.26 -13.71
C VAL A 239 -2.38 4.08 -12.92
N LEU A 240 -2.29 5.40 -12.93
CA LEU A 240 -3.22 6.26 -12.20
C LEU A 240 -4.66 6.14 -12.73
N ASP A 241 -4.86 5.99 -14.04
CA ASP A 241 -6.19 5.79 -14.62
C ASP A 241 -6.87 4.50 -14.13
N LEU A 242 -6.09 3.41 -14.04
CA LEU A 242 -6.56 2.13 -13.49
C LEU A 242 -6.87 2.24 -12.00
N LEU A 243 -5.99 2.91 -11.25
CA LEU A 243 -6.15 3.07 -9.80
C LEU A 243 -7.36 3.95 -9.45
N GLU A 244 -7.61 5.03 -10.17
CA GLU A 244 -8.78 5.88 -9.96
C GLU A 244 -10.10 5.15 -10.26
N ASP A 245 -10.13 4.34 -11.30
CA ASP A 245 -11.29 3.49 -11.62
C ASP A 245 -11.54 2.43 -10.54
N ALA A 246 -10.48 1.68 -10.19
CA ALA A 246 -10.60 0.61 -9.22
C ALA A 246 -10.88 1.12 -7.80
N CYS A 247 -10.24 2.21 -7.35
CA CYS A 247 -10.42 2.75 -6.00
C CYS A 247 -11.81 3.35 -5.77
N ASP A 248 -12.41 3.97 -6.79
CA ASP A 248 -13.77 4.51 -6.69
C ASP A 248 -14.80 3.39 -6.51
N SER A 249 -14.71 2.36 -7.35
CA SER A 249 -15.54 1.16 -7.26
C SER A 249 -15.32 0.35 -5.97
N LEU A 250 -14.06 0.26 -5.52
CA LEU A 250 -13.68 -0.36 -4.26
C LEU A 250 -14.34 0.35 -3.06
N LEU A 251 -14.29 1.68 -3.02
CA LEU A 251 -14.88 2.45 -1.93
C LEU A 251 -16.40 2.25 -1.87
N ASP A 252 -17.06 2.24 -3.03
CA ASP A 252 -18.50 1.93 -3.12
C ASP A 252 -18.81 0.52 -2.57
N SER A 253 -18.03 -0.49 -2.96
CA SER A 253 -18.20 -1.87 -2.47
C SER A 253 -18.05 -1.95 -0.96
N ILE A 254 -16.99 -1.34 -0.40
CA ILE A 254 -16.73 -1.39 1.05
C ILE A 254 -17.88 -0.73 1.81
N VAL A 255 -18.34 0.44 1.38
CA VAL A 255 -19.45 1.16 2.04
C VAL A 255 -20.75 0.38 1.94
N ALA A 256 -21.04 -0.24 0.80
CA ALA A 256 -22.24 -1.06 0.61
C ALA A 256 -22.24 -2.32 1.50
N ASP A 257 -21.09 -3.00 1.58
CA ASP A 257 -20.95 -4.26 2.35
C ASP A 257 -20.85 -4.01 3.87
N ASN A 258 -20.52 -2.78 4.28
CA ASN A 258 -20.29 -2.41 5.68
C ASN A 258 -21.16 -1.21 6.07
N ALA A 259 -22.45 -1.45 6.30
CA ALA A 259 -23.43 -0.40 6.63
C ALA A 259 -23.05 0.51 7.83
N HIS A 260 -22.14 0.08 8.70
CA HIS A 260 -21.62 0.88 9.83
C HIS A 260 -20.54 1.91 9.43
N ILE A 261 -20.05 1.86 8.19
CA ILE A 261 -19.08 2.79 7.59
C ILE A 261 -19.80 3.94 6.87
N SER A 262 -21.07 3.76 6.48
CA SER A 262 -21.91 4.80 5.89
C SER A 262 -22.10 5.99 6.83
N ALA A 263 -22.10 7.19 6.27
CA ALA A 263 -22.28 8.47 6.97
C ALA A 263 -23.68 8.62 7.57
#